data_AF-A0A4U9RAI7-F1
#
_entry.id   AF-A0A4U9RAI7-F1
#
_cell.length_a   1.000
_cell.length_b   1.000
_cell.length_c   1.000
_cell.angle_alpha   90.00
_cell.angle_beta   90.00
_cell.angle_gamma   90.00
#
_symmetry.space_group_name_H-M   'P 1'
#
loop_
_entity.id
_entity.type
_entity.pdbx_description
1 polymer ?
#
loop_
_entity_poly.entity_id
_entity_poly.type
_entity_poly.pdbx_seq_one_letter_code
_entity_poly.pdbx_strand_id
1 'polypeptide(L)'
;MGNYFKVPVNGIKISRRGNGLKTKIKFLFRIIPSFLKNFLRELEIKLQVHKIHNKRVVTQIDGNLVQGLNVLLVDDSIDTGNSIVSAIRFIKENYGESLKIQVAALNKFNMSDEKVTTNYYIYKDTIITYPWSKDSREYKKFINMYTRNI
;
A
#
# COMPACT_ATOMS: atom_id res chain seq x y z
N MET A 1 6.17 -3.55 17.18
CA MET A 1 4.68 -3.50 17.13
C MET A 1 4.06 -4.81 17.59
N GLY A 2 4.34 -5.95 16.94
CA GLY A 2 3.77 -7.26 17.34
C GLY A 2 4.04 -7.66 18.80
N ASN A 3 5.27 -7.48 19.29
CA ASN A 3 5.64 -7.80 20.67
C ASN A 3 4.87 -6.99 21.72
N TYR A 4 4.57 -5.72 21.43
CA TYR A 4 3.85 -4.84 22.37
C TYR A 4 2.40 -5.29 22.54
N PHE A 5 1.72 -5.56 21.43
CA PHE A 5 0.33 -6.04 21.43
C PHE A 5 0.20 -7.56 21.61
N LYS A 6 1.32 -8.28 21.71
CA LYS A 6 1.38 -9.75 21.76
C LYS A 6 0.60 -10.42 20.62
N VAL A 7 0.68 -9.84 19.42
CA VAL A 7 0.04 -10.37 18.20
C VAL A 7 1.10 -10.74 17.16
N PRO A 8 0.90 -11.84 16.40
CA PRO A 8 1.77 -12.16 15.28
C PRO A 8 1.63 -11.08 14.19
N VAL A 9 2.76 -10.69 13.62
CA VAL A 9 2.82 -9.68 12.54
C VAL A 9 3.62 -10.26 11.40
N ASN A 10 2.97 -10.39 10.24
CA ASN A 10 3.57 -10.95 9.05
C ASN A 10 3.43 -9.95 7.90
N GLY A 11 4.52 -9.75 7.16
CA GLY A 11 4.53 -8.93 5.95
C GLY A 11 3.93 -9.68 4.76
N ILE A 12 3.11 -9.00 3.96
CA ILE A 12 2.67 -9.50 2.65
C ILE A 12 3.09 -8.48 1.60
N LYS A 13 3.87 -8.92 0.61
CA LYS A 13 4.29 -8.08 -0.52
C LYS A 13 3.44 -8.35 -1.73
N ILE A 14 2.83 -7.29 -2.28
CA ILE A 14 1.97 -7.36 -3.46
C ILE A 14 2.63 -6.61 -4.61
N SER A 15 2.89 -7.32 -5.70
CA SER A 15 3.53 -6.76 -6.88
C SER A 15 2.58 -6.73 -8.07
N ARG A 16 2.68 -5.70 -8.91
CA ARG A 16 1.97 -5.62 -10.20
C ARG A 16 2.79 -6.39 -11.25
N ARG A 17 2.21 -7.37 -11.93
CA ARG A 17 2.84 -8.00 -13.09
C ARG A 17 2.69 -7.04 -14.28
N GLY A 18 3.79 -6.48 -14.78
CA GLY A 18 3.77 -5.53 -15.91
C GLY A 18 5.15 -5.32 -16.52
N ASN A 19 5.26 -5.57 -17.83
CA ASN A 19 6.48 -5.49 -18.62
C ASN A 19 7.11 -4.08 -18.59
N GLY A 20 8.38 -4.02 -18.17
CA GLY A 20 9.52 -3.27 -18.76
C GLY A 20 9.47 -1.77 -19.09
N LEU A 21 8.32 -1.12 -19.25
CA LEU A 21 8.24 0.23 -19.83
C LEU A 21 8.43 1.39 -18.82
N LYS A 22 8.44 1.10 -17.51
CA LYS A 22 8.43 2.14 -16.46
C LYS A 22 9.81 2.66 -16.03
N THR A 23 10.90 2.16 -16.61
CA THR A 23 12.27 2.57 -16.22
C THR A 23 12.68 3.92 -16.79
N LYS A 24 12.23 4.30 -17.99
CA LYS A 24 12.67 5.55 -18.65
C LYS A 24 12.00 6.82 -18.12
N ILE A 25 10.72 6.74 -17.73
CA ILE A 25 9.94 7.92 -17.27
C ILE A 25 10.33 8.36 -15.85
N LYS A 26 10.87 7.45 -15.02
CA LYS A 26 11.33 7.76 -13.65
C LYS A 26 12.42 8.84 -13.59
N PHE A 27 13.22 8.98 -14.64
CA PHE A 27 14.27 9.99 -14.69
C PHE A 27 13.71 11.42 -14.80
N LEU A 28 12.68 11.62 -15.64
CA LEU A 28 12.02 12.92 -15.80
C LEU A 28 11.34 13.39 -14.51
N PHE A 29 10.64 12.49 -13.81
CA PHE A 29 9.97 12.84 -12.55
C PHE A 29 10.93 13.28 -11.44
N ARG A 30 12.24 13.01 -11.54
CA ARG A 30 13.20 13.46 -10.51
C ARG A 30 13.49 14.96 -10.59
N ILE A 31 13.36 15.56 -11.79
CA ILE A 31 13.75 16.95 -12.09
C ILE A 31 12.57 17.93 -11.95
N ILE A 32 11.34 17.42 -11.95
CA ILE A 32 10.14 18.25 -11.90
C ILE A 32 9.96 18.91 -10.51
N PRO A 33 9.67 20.23 -10.43
CA PRO A 33 9.35 20.94 -9.19
C PRO A 33 8.15 20.33 -8.44
N SER A 34 8.11 20.48 -7.12
CA SER A 34 7.06 19.88 -6.28
C SER A 34 5.65 20.37 -6.63
N PHE A 35 5.48 21.63 -7.06
CA PHE A 35 4.17 22.15 -7.45
C PHE A 35 3.59 21.40 -8.66
N LEU A 36 4.42 21.12 -9.67
CA LEU A 36 3.98 20.45 -10.89
C LEU A 36 3.74 18.96 -10.63
N LYS A 37 4.49 18.33 -9.72
CA LYS A 37 4.21 16.97 -9.22
C LYS A 37 2.87 16.88 -8.52
N ASN A 38 2.59 17.83 -7.62
CA ASN A 38 1.33 17.87 -6.89
C ASN A 38 0.17 18.10 -7.86
N PHE A 39 0.31 19.03 -8.81
CA PHE A 39 -0.69 19.27 -9.85
C PHE A 39 -0.96 18.03 -10.72
N LEU A 40 0.08 17.35 -11.20
CA LEU A 40 -0.07 16.11 -11.97
C LEU A 40 -0.72 15.00 -11.15
N ARG A 41 -0.44 14.92 -9.84
CA ARG A 41 -1.02 13.93 -8.93
C ARG A 41 -2.48 14.21 -8.64
N GLU A 42 -2.84 15.47 -8.42
CA GLU A 42 -4.22 15.91 -8.32
C GLU A 42 -5.01 15.63 -9.60
N LEU A 43 -4.42 15.90 -10.77
CA LEU A 43 -5.02 15.56 -12.06
C LEU A 43 -5.19 14.04 -12.23
N GLU A 44 -4.18 13.24 -11.90
CA GLU A 44 -4.26 11.77 -11.99
C GLU A 44 -5.42 11.22 -11.14
N ILE A 45 -5.59 11.74 -9.92
CA ILE A 45 -6.69 11.38 -9.01
C ILE A 45 -8.03 11.84 -9.58
N LYS A 46 -8.15 13.10 -10.02
CA LYS A 46 -9.38 13.66 -10.60
C LYS A 46 -9.81 12.94 -11.87
N LEU A 47 -8.86 12.54 -12.71
CA LEU A 47 -9.09 11.90 -14.01
C LEU A 47 -9.24 10.37 -13.93
N GLN A 48 -9.12 9.77 -12.74
CA GLN A 48 -9.24 8.32 -12.52
C GLN A 48 -8.40 7.45 -13.50
N VAL A 49 -7.24 7.95 -13.94
CA VAL A 49 -6.42 7.35 -15.03
C VAL A 49 -5.83 5.97 -14.65
N HIS A 50 -6.10 5.49 -13.44
CA HIS A 50 -5.64 4.19 -12.93
C HIS A 50 -6.34 2.95 -13.52
N LYS A 51 -7.11 3.06 -14.61
CA LYS A 51 -7.79 1.96 -15.31
C LYS A 51 -6.87 0.98 -16.09
N ILE A 52 -5.59 0.86 -15.72
CA ILE A 52 -4.73 -0.18 -16.29
C ILE A 52 -4.79 -1.41 -15.39
N HIS A 53 -5.60 -2.39 -15.81
CA HIS A 53 -5.78 -3.70 -15.19
C HIS A 53 -4.50 -4.55 -15.28
N ASN A 54 -3.49 -4.23 -14.48
CA ASN A 54 -2.37 -5.14 -14.27
C ASN A 54 -2.68 -6.06 -13.08
N LYS A 55 -2.71 -7.37 -13.34
CA LYS A 55 -2.92 -8.41 -12.33
C LYS A 55 -1.88 -8.25 -11.22
N ARG A 56 -2.33 -8.02 -10.00
CA ARG A 56 -1.50 -7.99 -8.79
C ARG A 56 -1.40 -9.40 -8.22
N VAL A 57 -0.20 -9.80 -7.83
CA VAL A 57 0.07 -11.11 -7.24
C VAL A 57 0.85 -10.91 -5.95
N VAL A 58 0.52 -11.70 -4.93
CA VAL A 58 1.34 -11.78 -3.71
C VAL A 58 2.66 -12.45 -4.08
N THR A 59 3.77 -11.77 -3.83
CA THR A 59 5.11 -12.21 -4.24
C THR A 59 5.99 -12.63 -3.08
N GLN A 60 5.63 -12.25 -1.85
CA GLN A 60 6.39 -12.61 -0.65
C GLN A 60 5.46 -12.56 0.56
N ILE A 61 5.67 -13.49 1.49
CA ILE A 61 5.04 -13.53 2.80
C ILE A 61 6.17 -13.77 3.80
N ASP A 62 6.20 -13.00 4.87
CA ASP A 62 7.16 -13.22 5.94
C ASP A 62 6.58 -14.27 6.91
N GLY A 63 7.23 -15.42 7.01
CA GLY A 63 6.84 -16.52 7.90
C GLY A 63 5.51 -17.20 7.54
N ASN A 64 5.03 -18.07 8.43
CA ASN A 64 3.71 -18.69 8.32
C ASN A 64 2.67 -17.74 8.93
N LEU A 65 1.62 -17.38 8.18
CA LEU A 65 0.46 -16.69 8.73
C LEU A 65 -0.17 -17.59 9.80
N VAL A 66 -0.12 -17.15 11.05
CA VAL A 66 -0.63 -17.89 12.20
C VAL A 66 -2.15 -17.96 12.10
N GLN A 67 -2.72 -19.15 12.33
CA GLN A 67 -4.16 -19.37 12.36
C GLN A 67 -4.81 -18.55 13.48
N GLY A 68 -5.67 -17.62 13.10
CA GLY A 68 -6.54 -16.87 14.00
C GLY A 68 -7.81 -16.49 13.26
N LEU A 69 -8.94 -16.39 13.97
CA LEU A 69 -10.24 -16.08 13.35
C LEU A 69 -10.35 -14.62 12.88
N ASN A 70 -9.54 -13.72 13.45
CA ASN A 70 -9.59 -12.29 13.20
C ASN A 70 -8.23 -11.83 12.66
N VAL A 71 -8.25 -11.15 11.52
CA VAL A 71 -7.07 -10.63 10.83
C VAL A 71 -7.23 -9.12 10.64
N LEU A 72 -6.24 -8.35 11.08
CA LEU A 72 -6.15 -6.94 10.77
C LEU A 72 -5.11 -6.73 9.67
N LEU A 73 -5.56 -6.33 8.50
CA LEU A 73 -4.70 -5.96 7.38
C LEU A 73 -4.39 -4.47 7.47
N VAL A 74 -3.10 -4.13 7.46
CA VAL A 74 -2.62 -2.75 7.62
C VAL A 74 -1.82 -2.34 6.40
N ASP A 75 -2.09 -1.15 5.87
CA ASP A 75 -1.31 -0.50 4.80
C ASP A 75 -1.10 0.98 5.14
N ASP A 76 -0.11 1.64 4.52
CA ASP A 76 0.11 3.07 4.77
C ASP A 76 -0.94 3.94 4.04
N SER A 77 -1.17 3.67 2.76
CA SER A 77 -2.12 4.40 1.90
C SER A 77 -2.97 3.46 1.05
N ILE A 78 -4.30 3.57 1.17
CA ILE A 78 -5.24 2.85 0.31
C ILE A 78 -5.74 3.77 -0.80
N ASP A 79 -5.11 3.67 -1.97
CA ASP A 79 -5.49 4.44 -3.16
C ASP A 79 -6.75 3.84 -3.82
N THR A 80 -6.56 2.84 -4.68
CA THR A 80 -7.63 2.20 -5.47
C THR A 80 -8.20 0.94 -4.83
N GLY A 81 -7.76 0.57 -3.63
CA GLY A 81 -8.16 -0.68 -2.94
C GLY A 81 -7.63 -2.00 -3.55
N ASN A 82 -7.09 -1.99 -4.77
CA ASN A 82 -6.72 -3.22 -5.49
C ASN A 82 -5.65 -4.08 -4.79
N SER A 83 -4.70 -3.45 -4.07
CA SER A 83 -3.68 -4.18 -3.32
C SER A 83 -4.34 -4.94 -2.16
N ILE A 84 -5.17 -4.25 -1.38
CA ILE A 84 -5.95 -4.85 -0.30
C ILE A 84 -6.84 -5.99 -0.79
N VAL A 85 -7.59 -5.80 -1.89
CA VAL A 85 -8.41 -6.87 -2.48
C VAL A 85 -7.56 -8.10 -2.82
N SER A 86 -6.35 -7.89 -3.35
CA SER A 86 -5.45 -8.99 -3.67
C SER A 86 -4.92 -9.70 -2.42
N ALA A 87 -4.67 -8.95 -1.34
CA ALA A 87 -4.29 -9.50 -0.04
C ALA A 87 -5.43 -10.35 0.56
N ILE A 88 -6.64 -9.79 0.60
CA ILE A 88 -7.83 -10.46 1.13
C ILE A 88 -8.10 -11.76 0.38
N ARG A 89 -8.09 -11.72 -0.97
CA ARG A 89 -8.27 -12.90 -1.80
C ARG A 89 -7.20 -13.96 -1.48
N PHE A 90 -5.93 -13.57 -1.45
CA PHE A 90 -4.84 -14.48 -1.12
C PHE A 90 -5.02 -15.13 0.27
N ILE A 91 -5.36 -14.33 1.29
CA ILE A 91 -5.54 -14.81 2.66
C ILE A 91 -6.70 -15.82 2.71
N LYS A 92 -7.84 -15.50 2.09
CA LYS A 92 -9.01 -16.36 2.08
C LYS A 92 -8.77 -17.68 1.33
N GLU A 93 -8.12 -17.61 0.16
CA GLU A 93 -7.78 -18.78 -0.65
C GLU A 93 -6.84 -19.77 0.08
N ASN A 94 -5.94 -19.26 0.93
CA ASN A 94 -4.91 -20.10 1.57
C ASN A 94 -5.22 -20.46 3.03
N TYR A 95 -6.05 -19.67 3.72
CA TYR A 95 -6.29 -19.80 5.16
C TYR A 95 -7.77 -19.90 5.55
N GLY A 96 -8.68 -19.78 4.58
CA GLY A 96 -10.11 -20.06 4.75
C GLY A 96 -11.00 -18.83 4.60
N GLU A 97 -12.18 -19.05 4.04
CA GLU A 97 -13.19 -18.01 3.81
C GLU A 97 -13.85 -17.48 5.09
N SER A 98 -13.79 -18.25 6.18
CA SER A 98 -14.39 -17.90 7.48
C SER A 98 -13.62 -16.84 8.27
N LEU A 99 -12.45 -16.43 7.79
CA LEU A 99 -11.62 -15.41 8.43
C LEU A 99 -12.31 -14.04 8.41
N LYS A 100 -12.38 -13.41 9.59
CA LYS A 100 -12.85 -12.03 9.73
C LYS A 100 -11.69 -11.09 9.48
N ILE A 101 -11.67 -10.48 8.30
CA ILE A 101 -10.63 -9.55 7.89
C ILE A 101 -11.14 -8.12 8.05
N GLN A 102 -10.45 -7.32 8.86
CA GLN A 102 -10.63 -5.87 8.92
C GLN A 102 -9.42 -5.17 8.31
N VAL A 103 -9.64 -3.96 7.79
CA VAL A 103 -8.63 -3.18 7.08
C VAL A 103 -8.39 -1.86 7.82
N ALA A 104 -7.12 -1.54 8.06
CA ALA A 104 -6.68 -0.27 8.63
C ALA A 104 -5.66 0.41 7.71
N ALA A 105 -5.72 1.73 7.65
CA ALA A 105 -4.72 2.54 6.96
C ALA A 105 -4.46 3.88 7.65
N LEU A 106 -3.32 4.51 7.36
CA LEU A 106 -3.12 5.89 7.78
C LEU A 106 -3.99 6.83 6.93
N ASN A 107 -4.01 6.64 5.61
CA ASN A 107 -4.89 7.37 4.71
C ASN A 107 -5.62 6.47 3.70
N LYS A 108 -6.81 6.89 3.26
CA LYS A 108 -7.59 6.26 2.19
C LYS A 108 -8.18 7.27 1.22
N PHE A 109 -8.47 6.82 0.00
CA PHE A 109 -9.20 7.59 -1.01
C PHE A 109 -10.60 7.01 -1.26
N ASN A 110 -11.60 7.84 -1.56
CA ASN A 110 -12.98 7.38 -1.81
C ASN A 110 -13.08 6.33 -2.90
N MET A 111 -12.24 6.39 -3.93
CA MET A 111 -12.23 5.40 -5.01
C MET A 111 -11.92 3.97 -4.53
N SER A 112 -11.37 3.79 -3.31
CA SER A 112 -11.20 2.45 -2.73
C SER A 112 -12.52 1.82 -2.28
N ASP A 113 -13.52 2.63 -1.94
CA ASP A 113 -14.77 2.18 -1.33
C ASP A 113 -15.62 1.32 -2.27
N GLU A 114 -15.43 1.47 -3.59
CA GLU A 114 -16.03 0.60 -4.60
C GLU A 114 -15.54 -0.86 -4.52
N LYS A 115 -14.42 -1.11 -3.83
CA LYS A 115 -13.73 -2.41 -3.84
C LYS A 115 -13.45 -2.97 -2.46
N VAL A 116 -13.23 -2.12 -1.46
CA VAL A 116 -12.88 -2.55 -0.11
C VAL A 116 -13.37 -1.56 0.92
N THR A 117 -13.98 -2.08 1.98
CA THR A 117 -14.26 -1.32 3.20
C THR A 117 -12.98 -1.14 4.02
N THR A 118 -12.61 0.11 4.29
CA THR A 118 -11.53 0.44 5.23
C THR A 118 -12.15 0.70 6.61
N ASN A 119 -11.97 -0.21 7.56
CA ASN A 119 -12.59 -0.16 8.89
C ASN A 119 -12.01 0.96 9.77
N TYR A 120 -10.71 1.22 9.65
CA TYR A 120 -10.00 2.21 10.45
C TYR A 120 -9.11 3.07 9.56
N TYR A 121 -9.26 4.38 9.64
CA TYR A 121 -8.39 5.31 8.93
C TYR A 121 -8.28 6.64 9.68
N ILE A 122 -7.17 7.35 9.49
CA ILE A 122 -6.95 8.67 10.10
C ILE A 122 -7.30 9.77 9.10
N TYR A 123 -6.81 9.66 7.86
CA TYR A 123 -7.00 10.67 6.82
C TYR A 123 -7.81 10.14 5.64
N LYS A 124 -8.59 11.03 5.03
CA LYS A 124 -9.45 10.74 3.89
C LYS A 124 -9.17 11.70 2.73
N ASP A 125 -9.03 11.17 1.52
CA ASP A 125 -8.74 11.91 0.28
C ASP A 125 -7.56 12.89 0.43
N THR A 126 -6.57 12.50 1.24
CA THR A 126 -5.42 13.33 1.57
C THR A 126 -4.16 12.67 1.01
N ILE A 127 -3.41 13.42 0.20
CA ILE A 127 -2.07 13.02 -0.23
C ILE A 127 -1.10 13.28 0.92
N ILE A 128 -0.45 12.22 1.40
CA ILE A 128 0.59 12.30 2.44
C ILE A 128 1.90 11.81 1.84
N THR A 129 2.95 12.62 1.99
CA THR A 129 4.32 12.23 1.62
C THR A 129 5.03 11.73 2.87
N TYR A 130 5.03 10.42 3.07
CA TYR A 130 5.65 9.80 4.24
C TYR A 130 7.19 9.85 4.18
N PRO A 131 7.90 9.79 5.33
CA PRO A 131 9.37 9.74 5.33
C PRO A 131 9.96 8.58 4.51
N TRP A 132 9.26 7.45 4.43
CA TRP A 132 9.67 6.28 3.64
C TRP A 132 9.28 6.35 2.15
N SER A 133 8.54 7.38 1.74
CA SER A 133 8.18 7.56 0.32
C SER A 133 9.41 8.02 -0.47
N LYS A 134 9.63 7.44 -1.66
CA LYS A 134 10.82 7.72 -2.50
C LYS A 134 10.92 9.17 -2.98
N ASP A 135 9.80 9.87 -3.01
CA ASP A 135 9.64 11.28 -3.36
C ASP A 135 9.76 12.22 -2.14
N SER A 136 9.94 11.68 -0.94
CA SER A 136 10.18 12.47 0.27
C SER A 136 11.60 13.01 0.34
N ARG A 137 11.74 14.24 0.85
CA ARG A 137 13.05 14.84 1.17
C ARG A 137 13.77 14.07 2.29
N GLU A 138 13.01 13.45 3.19
CA GLU A 138 13.51 12.67 4.32
C GLU A 138 13.89 11.23 3.93
N TYR A 139 13.64 10.79 2.69
CA TYR A 139 13.81 9.39 2.27
C TYR A 139 15.22 8.84 2.58
N LYS A 140 16.27 9.61 2.29
CA LYS A 140 17.65 9.18 2.57
C LYS A 140 17.89 8.99 4.07
N LYS A 141 17.40 9.93 4.89
CA LYS A 141 17.54 9.88 6.34
C LYS A 141 16.75 8.69 6.90
N PHE A 142 15.53 8.47 6.43
CA PHE A 142 14.69 7.35 6.80
C PHE A 142 15.38 6.00 6.53
N ILE A 143 15.89 5.79 5.30
CA ILE A 143 16.58 4.54 4.94
C ILE A 143 17.80 4.31 5.82
N ASN A 144 18.63 5.35 6.05
CA ASN A 144 19.80 5.24 6.93
C ASN A 144 19.43 4.86 8.36
N MET A 145 18.31 5.37 8.88
CA MET A 145 17.82 5.00 10.21
C MET A 145 17.26 3.57 10.22
N TYR A 146 16.51 3.17 9.19
CA TYR A 146 15.88 1.86 9.09
C TYR A 146 16.92 0.74 9.00
N THR A 147 17.95 0.90 8.17
CA THR A 147 19.01 -0.12 8.00
C THR A 147 19.98 -0.22 9.17
N ARG A 148 20.00 0.76 10.08
CA ARG A 148 20.85 0.73 11.29
C ARG A 148 20.15 0.10 12.50
N ASN A 149 18.83 -0.01 12.46
CA ASN A 149 17.99 -0.47 13.59
C ASN A 149 17.31 -1.82 13.32
N ILE A 150 17.71 -2.51 12.25
CA ILE A 150 17.35 -3.89 11.88
C ILE A 150 18.65 -4.63 11.66
#